data_AF-A0A403M9S3-F1
#
_entry.id   AF-A0A403M9S3-F1
#
_cell.length_a   1.000
_cell.length_b   1.000
_cell.length_c   1.000
_cell.angle_alpha   90.00
_cell.angle_beta   90.00
_cell.angle_gamma   90.00
#
_symmetry.space_group_name_H-M   'P 1'
#
loop_
_entity.id
_entity.type
_entity.pdbx_description
1 polymer ?
#
loop_
_entity_poly.entity_id
_entity_poly.type
_entity_poly.pdbx_seq_one_letter_code
_entity_poly.pdbx_strand_id
1 'polypeptide(L)' 'MRIYRRKCKCCNEWFIPKYQNQYWCNEICGTKIALERRSKEREKAEKAAEKKRRREEQKQKDKLKIRKLALKPRSYWIKQ' A
#
# COMPACT_ATOMS: atom_id res chain seq x y z
N MET A 1 7.91 -5.83 42.35
CA MET A 1 7.63 -5.08 41.09
C MET A 1 7.87 -5.99 39.89
N ARG A 2 6.87 -6.17 39.01
CA ARG A 2 7.04 -6.96 37.79
C ARG A 2 7.79 -6.13 36.75
N ILE A 3 9.03 -6.50 36.43
CA ILE A 3 9.79 -5.84 35.38
C ILE A 3 9.12 -6.17 34.05
N TYR A 4 8.52 -5.17 33.41
CA TYR A 4 7.92 -5.33 32.08
C TYR A 4 9.05 -5.46 31.05
N ARG A 5 9.08 -6.59 30.34
CA ARG A 5 10.04 -6.85 29.26
C ARG A 5 9.30 -6.95 27.94
N ARG A 6 9.91 -6.42 26.87
CA ARG A 6 9.43 -6.55 25.49
C ARG A 6 10.46 -7.25 24.63
N LYS A 7 10.02 -7.87 23.54
CA LYS A 7 10.91 -8.32 22.47
C LYS A 7 11.14 -7.21 21.45
N CYS A 8 12.39 -7.01 21.05
CA CYS A 8 12.76 -6.07 20.00
C CYS A 8 12.26 -6.54 18.64
N LYS A 9 11.64 -5.65 17.86
CA LYS A 9 11.15 -6.00 16.51
C LYS A 9 12.25 -6.23 15.46
N CYS A 10 13.48 -5.79 15.73
CA CYS A 10 14.60 -5.91 14.79
C CYS A 10 15.45 -7.17 15.04
N CYS A 11 15.78 -7.46 16.30
CA CYS A 11 16.71 -8.55 16.69
C CYS A 11 16.07 -9.62 17.58
N ASN A 12 14.79 -9.48 17.95
CA ASN A 12 14.04 -10.40 18.83
C ASN A 12 14.56 -10.55 20.27
N GLU A 13 15.58 -9.78 20.66
CA GLU A 13 16.10 -9.77 22.02
C GLU A 13 15.09 -9.19 23.02
N TRP A 14 15.09 -9.72 24.24
CA TRP A 14 14.31 -9.19 25.35
C TRP A 14 14.99 -7.95 25.92
N PHE A 15 14.24 -6.86 26.08
CA PHE A 15 14.75 -5.62 26.67
C PHE A 15 13.72 -5.01 27.63
N ILE A 16 14.21 -4.14 28.52
CA ILE A 16 13.37 -3.33 29.41
C ILE A 16 13.14 -1.99 28.70
N PRO A 17 11.92 -1.69 28.23
CA PRO A 17 11.64 -0.43 27.56
C PRO A 17 11.74 0.74 28.54
N LYS A 18 12.39 1.82 28.12
CA LYS A 18 12.41 3.11 28.86
C LYS A 18 11.08 3.84 28.74
N TYR A 19 10.40 3.67 27.61
CA TYR A 19 9.13 4.33 27.29
C TYR A 19 8.07 3.31 26.82
N GLN A 20 6.78 3.59 27.05
CA GLN A 20 5.69 2.68 26.68
C GLN A 20 5.59 2.41 25.16
N ASN A 21 6.03 3.37 24.34
CA ASN A 21 6.05 3.30 22.88
C ASN A 21 7.36 2.73 22.29
N GLN A 22 8.30 2.30 23.15
CA GLN A 22 9.54 1.70 22.68
C GLN A 22 9.32 0.24 22.26
N TYR A 23 9.69 -0.07 21.02
CA TYR A 23 9.59 -1.42 20.43
C TYR A 23 10.94 -1.96 19.91
N TRP A 24 12.03 -1.26 20.25
CA TRP A 24 13.40 -1.56 19.84
C TRP A 24 14.33 -1.53 21.06
N CYS A 25 15.30 -2.43 21.10
CA CYS A 25 16.24 -2.54 22.21
C CYS A 25 17.28 -1.40 22.24
N ASN A 26 17.73 -0.95 21.07
CA ASN A 26 18.77 0.08 20.93
C ASN A 26 18.49 1.00 19.72
N GLU A 27 19.15 2.16 19.68
CA GLU A 27 18.95 3.21 18.66
C GLU A 27 19.17 2.68 17.24
N ILE A 28 20.16 1.81 17.03
CA ILE A 28 20.42 1.15 15.73
C ILE A 28 19.17 0.37 15.26
N CYS A 29 18.54 -0.39 16.16
CA CYS A 29 17.32 -1.13 15.84
C CYS A 29 16.14 -0.18 15.60
N GLY A 30 16.08 0.93 16.33
CA GLY A 30 15.08 1.99 16.12
C GLY A 30 15.20 2.60 14.72
N THR A 31 16.41 2.97 14.30
CA THR A 31 16.68 3.54 12.98
C THR A 31 16.34 2.57 11.85
N LYS A 32 16.72 1.29 11.98
CA LYS A 32 16.34 0.25 10.99
C LYS A 32 14.81 0.14 10.83
N ILE A 33 14.07 0.10 11.94
CA ILE A 33 12.61 0.03 11.91
C ILE A 33 12.01 1.30 11.30
N ALA A 34 12.55 2.48 11.61
CA ALA A 34 12.08 3.74 11.04
C ALA A 34 12.30 3.81 9.52
N LEU A 35 13.47 3.38 9.04
CA LEU A 35 13.78 3.30 7.62
C LEU A 35 12.88 2.31 6.89
N GLU A 36 12.65 1.12 7.47
CA GLU A 36 11.75 0.12 6.90
C GLU A 36 10.31 0.66 6.79
N ARG A 37 9.81 1.34 7.82
CA ARG A 37 8.48 1.98 7.78
C ARG A 37 8.38 2.99 6.65
N ARG A 38 9.36 3.90 6.51
CA ARG A 38 9.40 4.86 5.41
C ARG A 38 9.43 4.17 4.04
N SER A 39 10.19 3.08 3.90
CA SER A 39 10.23 2.32 2.66
C SER A 39 8.88 1.71 2.31
N LYS A 40 8.21 1.09 3.29
CA LYS A 40 6.87 0.51 3.13
C LYS A 40 5.81 1.56 2.81
N GLU A 41 5.92 2.76 3.38
CA GLU A 41 5.02 3.88 3.05
C GLU A 41 5.20 4.35 1.60
N ARG A 42 6.45 4.47 1.13
CA ARG A 42 6.74 4.79 -0.27
C ARG A 42 6.18 3.74 -1.22
N GLU A 43 6.44 2.46 -0.96
CA GLU A 43 5.92 1.37 -1.79
C GLU A 43 4.38 1.35 -1.83
N LYS A 44 3.71 1.61 -0.69
CA LYS A 44 2.26 1.73 -0.64
C LYS A 44 1.75 2.92 -1.45
N ALA A 45 2.43 4.06 -1.38
CA ALA A 45 2.07 5.25 -2.14
C ALA A 45 2.21 5.00 -3.66
N GLU A 46 3.30 4.35 -4.08
CA GLU A 46 3.54 3.98 -5.48
C GLU A 46 2.47 3.00 -5.99
N LYS A 47 2.18 1.95 -5.22
CA LYS A 47 1.10 1.00 -5.57
C LYS A 47 -0.27 1.67 -5.64
N ALA A 48 -0.56 2.62 -4.76
CA ALA A 48 -1.80 3.38 -4.78
C ALA A 48 -1.90 4.29 -6.01
N ALA A 49 -0.79 4.96 -6.37
CA ALA A 49 -0.70 5.79 -7.57
C ALA A 49 -0.91 4.96 -8.84
N GLU A 50 -0.26 3.79 -8.94
CA GLU A 50 -0.40 2.90 -10.10
C GLU A 50 -1.83 2.36 -10.23
N LYS A 51 -2.44 1.94 -9.12
CA LYS A 51 -3.85 1.51 -9.11
C LYS A 51 -4.79 2.62 -9.57
N LYS A 52 -4.50 3.89 -9.21
CA LYS A 52 -5.28 5.05 -9.66
C LYS A 52 -5.13 5.26 -11.17
N ARG A 53 -3.91 5.18 -11.71
CA ARG A 53 -3.64 5.29 -13.16
C ARG A 53 -4.38 4.23 -13.95
N ARG A 54 -4.25 2.96 -13.57
CA ARG A 54 -4.93 1.85 -14.24
C ARG A 54 -6.46 1.97 -14.25
N ARG A 55 -7.04 2.46 -13.14
CA ARG A 55 -8.49 2.72 -13.05
C ARG A 55 -8.94 3.83 -13.99
N GLU A 56 -8.15 4.90 -14.10
CA GLU A 56 -8.47 6.00 -15.02
C GLU A 56 -8.38 5.54 -16.48
N GLU A 57 -7.32 4.82 -16.85
CA GLU A 57 -7.17 4.25 -18.19
C GLU A 57 -8.33 3.32 -18.56
N GLN A 58 -8.75 2.46 -17.63
CA GLN A 58 -9.90 1.57 -17.86
C GLN A 58 -11.18 2.38 -18.10
N LYS A 59 -11.45 3.41 -17.28
CA LYS A 59 -12.61 4.29 -17.47
C LYS A 59 -12.58 4.99 -18.83
N GLN A 60 -11.42 5.43 -19.29
CA GLN A 60 -11.28 6.06 -20.61
C GLN A 60 -11.55 5.06 -21.75
N LYS A 61 -11.04 3.83 -21.64
CA LYS A 61 -11.33 2.75 -22.60
C LYS A 61 -12.82 2.40 -22.62
N ASP A 62 -13.45 2.30 -21.46
CA ASP A 62 -14.88 1.99 -21.34
C ASP A 62 -15.73 3.11 -21.93
N LYS A 63 -15.41 4.39 -21.63
CA LYS A 63 -16.06 5.55 -22.27
C LYS A 63 -15.94 5.50 -23.79
N LEU A 64 -14.77 5.18 -24.32
CA LEU A 64 -14.57 5.05 -25.77
C LEU A 64 -15.36 3.89 -26.35
N LYS A 65 -15.43 2.75 -25.66
CA LYS A 65 -16.22 1.57 -26.07
C LYS A 65 -17.71 1.92 -26.14
N ILE A 66 -18.24 2.62 -25.15
CA ILE A 66 -19.64 3.08 -25.12
C ILE A 66 -19.91 4.02 -26.30
N ARG A 67 -19.04 5.00 -26.57
CA ARG A 67 -19.18 5.90 -27.72
C ARG A 67 -19.18 5.14 -29.05
N LYS A 68 -18.28 4.17 -29.22
CA LYS A 68 -18.20 3.34 -30.43
C LYS A 68 -19.45 2.48 -30.62
N LEU A 69 -20.01 1.93 -29.53
CA LEU A 69 -21.26 1.17 -29.57
C LEU A 69 -22.45 2.06 -29.95
N ALA A 70 -22.52 3.29 -29.40
CA ALA A 70 -23.58 4.24 -29.74
C ALA A 70 -23.59 4.65 -31.22
N LEU A 71 -22.43 4.64 -31.88
CA LEU A 71 -22.30 4.94 -33.32
C LEU A 71 -22.62 3.75 -34.24
N LYS A 72 -22.92 2.56 -33.69
CA LYS A 72 -23.21 1.38 -34.53
C LYS A 72 -24.59 1.50 -35.19
N PRO A 73 -24.69 1.19 -36.50
CA PRO A 73 -25.96 1.24 -37.23
C PRO A 73 -26.92 0.15 -36.75
N ARG A 74 -28.22 0.33 -36.98
CA ARG A 74 -29.30 -0.60 -36.56
C ARG A 74 -29.07 -2.05 -37.04
N SER A 75 -28.45 -2.24 -38.21
CA SER A 75 -28.09 -3.55 -38.76
C SER A 75 -27.06 -4.33 -37.91
N TYR A 76 -26.21 -3.64 -37.16
CA TYR A 76 -25.25 -4.27 -36.24
C TYR A 76 -25.97 -4.95 -35.06
N TRP A 77 -27.11 -4.42 -34.64
CA TRP A 77 -27.91 -4.92 -33.53
C TRP A 77 -28.89 -6.03 -33.94
N ILE A 78 -29.33 -6.02 -35.21
CA ILE A 78 -30.24 -7.05 -35.76
C ILE A 78 -29.49 -8.35 -36.10
N LYS A 79 -28.18 -8.28 -36.39
CA LYS A 79 -27.33 -9.43 -36.72
C LYS A 79 -26.79 -10.20 -35.49
N GLN A 80 -27.23 -9.85 -34.28
CA GLN A 80 -26.65 -10.37 -33.04
C GLN A 80 -27.18 -11.75 -32.65
#